data_AF-A0A953FHX7-F1
#
_entry.id   AF-A0A953FHX7-F1
#
_cell.length_a   1.000
_cell.length_b   1.000
_cell.length_c   1.000
_cell.angle_alpha   90.00
_cell.angle_beta   90.00
_cell.angle_gamma   90.00
#
_symmetry.space_group_name_H-M   'P 1'
#
loop_
_entity.id
_entity.type
_entity.pdbx_description
1 polymer ?
#
loop_
_entity_poly.entity_id
_entity_poly.type
_entity_poly.pdbx_seq_one_letter_code
_entity_poly.pdbx_strand_id
1 'polypeptide(L)' 'MDARTQEPLPYASVVTSKNGQGVITNEEGIFRITAVAEEDTLVFSYLGYRSVSMSAMQVRSLRDVRLQPSTTEL' A
#
# COMPACT_ATOMS: atom_id res chain seq x y z
N MET A 1 -4.10 5.65 0.87
CA MET A 1 -4.52 7.07 0.93
C MET A 1 -3.29 7.96 1.06
N ASP A 2 -3.36 9.19 0.56
CA ASP A 2 -2.36 10.22 0.84
C ASP A 2 -2.44 10.59 2.34
N ALA A 3 -1.29 10.62 3.03
CA ALA A 3 -1.25 10.88 4.46
C ALA A 3 -1.61 12.33 4.85
N ARG A 4 -1.46 13.29 3.94
CA ARG A 4 -1.70 14.73 4.12
C ARG A 4 -3.12 15.12 3.73
N THR A 5 -3.57 14.71 2.55
CA THR A 5 -4.88 15.11 2.00
C THR A 5 -6.00 14.16 2.37
N GLN A 6 -5.66 12.94 2.80
CA GLN A 6 -6.62 11.85 3.04
C GLN A 6 -7.35 11.38 1.77
N GLU A 7 -6.87 11.78 0.59
CA GLU A 7 -7.43 11.34 -0.68
C GLU A 7 -7.03 9.89 -0.99
N PRO A 8 -7.89 9.13 -1.70
CA PRO A 8 -7.54 7.81 -2.18
C PRO A 8 -6.35 7.88 -3.15
N LEU A 9 -5.52 6.83 -3.15
CA LEU A 9 -4.41 6.69 -4.08
C LEU A 9 -4.77 5.61 -5.09
N PRO A 10 -5.35 5.96 -6.25
CA PRO A 10 -5.69 4.98 -7.26
C PRO A 10 -4.43 4.43 -7.91
N TYR A 11 -4.48 3.17 -8.35
CA TYR A 11 -3.39 2.49 -9.05
C TYR A 11 -2.07 2.36 -8.27
N ALA A 12 -2.10 2.54 -6.95
CA ALA A 12 -1.00 2.17 -6.06
C ALA A 12 -0.76 0.66 -6.09
N SER A 13 0.51 0.27 -6.06
CA SER A 13 0.96 -1.12 -6.07
C SER A 13 0.96 -1.71 -4.67
N VAL A 14 0.45 -2.92 -4.53
CA VAL A 14 0.50 -3.73 -3.30
C VAL A 14 1.11 -5.07 -3.64
N VAL A 15 2.34 -5.32 -3.18
CA VAL A 15 3.12 -6.50 -3.56
C VAL A 15 3.52 -7.29 -2.32
N THR A 16 3.44 -8.62 -2.36
CA THR A 16 4.01 -9.46 -1.30
C THR A 16 5.53 -9.56 -1.48
N SER A 17 6.28 -9.42 -0.39
CA SER A 17 7.73 -9.58 -0.42
C SER A 17 8.19 -11.02 -0.66
N LYS A 18 7.30 -12.01 -0.46
CA LYS A 18 7.62 -13.43 -0.46
C LYS A 18 7.72 -14.04 -1.86
N ASN A 19 6.79 -13.69 -2.74
CA ASN A 19 6.71 -14.29 -4.08
C ASN A 19 6.55 -13.25 -5.20
N GLY A 20 6.56 -11.94 -4.87
CA GLY A 20 6.39 -10.88 -5.85
C GLY A 20 4.99 -10.79 -6.46
N GLN A 21 4.02 -11.60 -6.00
CA GLN A 21 2.63 -11.45 -6.38
C GLN A 21 2.13 -10.09 -5.89
N GLY A 22 1.42 -9.37 -6.74
CA GLY A 22 0.88 -8.09 -6.37
C GLY A 22 -0.40 -7.77 -7.10
N VAL A 23 -1.07 -6.75 -6.58
CA VAL A 23 -2.28 -6.16 -7.15
C VAL A 23 -2.10 -4.65 -7.19
N ILE A 24 -2.94 -3.98 -7.97
CA ILE A 24 -3.05 -2.53 -7.94
C ILE A 24 -4.38 -2.15 -7.30
N THR A 25 -4.39 -1.00 -6.63
CA THR A 25 -5.64 -0.41 -6.11
C THR A 25 -6.53 0.10 -7.25
N ASN A 26 -7.85 0.10 -7.03
CA ASN A 26 -8.82 0.68 -7.96
C ASN A 26 -8.89 2.21 -7.86
N GLU A 27 -9.84 2.84 -8.56
CA GLU A 27 -10.07 4.30 -8.55
C GLU A 27 -10.35 4.89 -7.16
N GLU A 28 -10.85 4.06 -6.24
CA GLU A 28 -11.16 4.43 -4.85
C GLU A 28 -10.00 4.11 -3.89
N GLY A 29 -8.85 3.63 -4.38
CA GLY A 29 -7.72 3.23 -3.56
C GLY A 29 -7.89 1.89 -2.82
N ILE A 30 -8.89 1.09 -3.20
CA ILE A 30 -9.21 -0.22 -2.61
C ILE A 30 -8.44 -1.32 -3.34
N PHE A 31 -7.92 -2.30 -2.60
CA PHE A 31 -7.28 -3.49 -3.16
C PHE A 31 -7.82 -4.76 -2.51
N ARG A 32 -7.64 -5.89 -3.21
CA ARG A 32 -7.90 -7.23 -2.68
C ARG A 32 -6.77 -8.15 -3.12
N ILE A 33 -6.10 -8.77 -2.16
CA ILE A 33 -5.03 -9.75 -2.40
C ILE A 33 -5.37 -11.06 -1.67
N THR A 34 -5.14 -12.19 -2.33
CA THR A 34 -5.47 -13.54 -1.83
C THR A 34 -4.21 -14.37 -1.67
N ALA A 35 -4.29 -15.48 -0.93
CA ALA A 35 -3.16 -16.38 -0.69
C ALA A 35 -1.95 -15.72 0.00
N VAL A 36 -2.23 -14.78 0.91
CA VAL A 36 -1.25 -14.10 1.75
C VAL A 36 -1.44 -14.56 3.20
N ALA A 37 -0.38 -15.04 3.85
CA ALA A 37 -0.38 -15.38 5.26
C ALA A 37 -0.34 -14.11 6.13
N GLU A 38 -0.76 -14.18 7.39
CA GLU A 38 -0.89 -13.01 8.26
C GLU A 38 0.47 -12.33 8.55
N GLU A 39 1.53 -13.14 8.60
CA GLU A 39 2.92 -12.75 8.79
C GLU A 39 3.62 -12.26 7.52
N ASP A 40 3.05 -12.51 6.33
CA ASP A 40 3.67 -12.09 5.07
C ASP A 40 3.71 -10.55 5.00
N THR A 41 4.83 -10.02 4.52
CA THR A 41 4.99 -8.57 4.36
C THR A 41 4.42 -8.10 3.03
N LEU A 42 3.55 -7.11 3.11
CA LEU A 42 3.01 -6.34 1.99
C LEU A 42 3.77 -5.03 1.86
N VAL A 43 4.22 -4.74 0.65
CA VAL A 43 4.88 -3.50 0.26
C VAL A 43 3.91 -2.67 -0.55
N PHE A 44 3.59 -1.49 -0.05
CA PHE A 44 2.75 -0.50 -0.69
C PHE A 44 3.63 0.56 -1.34
N SER A 45 3.42 0.85 -2.61
CA SER A 45 4.19 1.87 -3.34
C SER A 45 3.33 2.64 -4.33
N TYR A 46 3.69 3.90 -4.52
CA TYR A 46 3.00 4.80 -5.44
C TYR A 46 3.97 5.88 -5.94
N LEU A 47 3.83 6.31 -7.19
CA LEU A 47 4.77 7.24 -7.82
C LEU A 47 4.79 8.57 -7.08
N GLY A 48 5.98 9.00 -6.65
CA GLY A 48 6.15 10.23 -5.88
C GLY A 48 5.87 10.08 -4.38
N TYR A 49 5.75 8.85 -3.87
CA TYR A 49 5.49 8.56 -2.45
C TYR A 49 6.56 7.64 -1.87
N ARG A 50 6.71 7.69 -0.55
CA ARG A 50 7.56 6.76 0.20
C ARG A 50 6.82 5.42 0.33
N SER A 51 7.48 4.34 -0.08
CA SER A 51 6.94 3.00 0.10
C SER A 51 6.82 2.64 1.58
N VAL A 52 5.79 1.85 1.91
CA VAL A 52 5.53 1.38 3.27
C VAL A 52 5.46 -0.14 3.25
N SER A 53 6.09 -0.79 4.22
CA SER A 53 6.08 -2.24 4.38
C SER A 53 5.39 -2.61 5.69
N MET A 54 4.40 -3.50 5.64
CA MET A 54 3.61 -3.93 6.81
C MET A 54 3.24 -5.41 6.67
N SER A 55 3.06 -6.12 7.78
CA SER A 55 2.52 -7.48 7.68
C SER A 55 1.04 -7.45 7.28
N ALA A 56 0.55 -8.50 6.63
CA ALA A 56 -0.86 -8.61 6.26
C ALA A 56 -1.80 -8.51 7.48
N MET A 57 -1.37 -9.01 8.64
CA MET A 57 -2.08 -8.85 9.91
C MET A 57 -2.24 -7.37 10.30
N GLN A 58 -1.17 -6.57 10.22
CA GLN A 58 -1.23 -5.15 10.52
C GLN A 58 -2.15 -4.41 9.55
N VAL A 59 -2.08 -4.74 8.26
CA VAL A 59 -2.95 -4.15 7.24
C VAL A 59 -4.42 -4.45 7.54
N ARG A 60 -4.76 -5.66 7.99
CA ARG A 60 -6.13 -6.06 8.34
C ARG A 60 -6.68 -5.35 9.58
N SER A 61 -5.83 -4.95 10.52
CA SER A 61 -6.26 -4.24 11.74
C SER A 61 -6.40 -2.73 11.54
N LEU A 62 -5.94 -2.21 10.40
CA LEU A 62 -6.03 -0.80 10.04
C LEU A 62 -7.31 -0.49 9.26
N ARG A 63 -7.81 0.73 9.43
CA ARG A 63 -8.87 1.29 8.58
C ARG A 63 -8.35 1.64 7.18
N ASP A 64 -7.14 2.20 7.11
CA ASP A 64 -6.49 2.61 5.88
C ASP A 64 -4.96 2.47 5.98
N VAL A 65 -4.30 2.33 4.83
CA VAL A 65 -2.84 2.44 4.71
C VAL A 65 -2.53 3.80 4.11
N ARG A 66 -1.66 4.57 4.78
CA ARG A 66 -1.33 5.95 4.40
C ARG A 66 0.11 6.04 3.90
N LEU A 67 0.27 6.61 2.71
CA LEU A 67 1.58 6.85 2.11
C LEU A 67 1.90 8.34 2.25
N GLN A 68 3.14 8.63 2.64
CA GLN A 68 3.66 10.00 2.67
C GLN A 68 4.24 10.35 1.31
N PRO A 69 3.91 11.53 0.73
CA PRO A 69 4.61 12.03 -0.44
C PRO A 69 6.12 12.07 -0.20
N SER A 70 6.88 11.62 -1.19
CA SER A 70 8.32 11.81 -1.26
C SER A 70 8.53 13.26 -1.64
N THR A 71 8.49 14.16 -0.66
CA THR A 71 8.97 15.53 -0.86
C THR A 71 10.47 15.46 -1.15
N THR A 72 10.80 15.39 -2.44
CA THR A 72 12.07 15.91 -2.93
C THR A 72 11.80 17.36 -3.29
N GLU A 73 12.04 18.27 -2.35
CA GLU A 73 12.36 19.64 -2.75
C GLU A 73 13.73 19.54 -3.44
N LEU A 74 13.75 19.80 -4.75
CA LEU A 74 14.97 20.12 -5.50
C LEU A 74 15.15 21.64 -5.51
#